data_AF-A0A960QFQ7-F1
#
_entry.id   AF-A0A960QFQ7-F1
#
_cell.length_a   1.000
_cell.length_b   1.000
_cell.length_c   1.000
_cell.angle_alpha   90.00
_cell.angle_beta   90.00
_cell.angle_gamma   90.00
#
_symmetry.space_group_name_H-M   'P 1'
#
loop_
_entity.id
_entity.type
_entity.pdbx_description
1 polymer ?
#
loop_
_entity_poly.entity_id
_entity_poly.type
_entity_poly.pdbx_seq_one_letter_code
_entity_poly.pdbx_strand_id
1 'polypeptide(L)'
;MVKSVFVVALVFIGNCFAYPEFQRFSQENSGRPINCAMCHVNGDGPEGASRGQIGSLTPVELNRLNAARGAFAPGMPVESPILNAFGNNIIRKIGKTKFLELRAHPEQLAEAYGFQSDLDEDGIPDALEYLDGTNPLNSSHGNPWKLFVHNLNQYKLHIFLIILATASGFYGLSNLLQGFAIQAESHEARN
;
A
#
# COMPACT_ATOMS: atom_id res chain seq x y z
N MET A 1 42.89 33.80 25.36
CA MET A 1 41.53 33.25 25.54
C MET A 1 40.75 33.51 24.26
N VAL A 2 40.71 32.54 23.35
CA VAL A 2 39.96 32.63 22.08
C VAL A 2 38.54 32.15 22.38
N LYS A 3 37.56 33.06 22.35
CA LYS A 3 36.14 32.72 22.49
C LYS A 3 35.64 32.19 21.15
N SER A 4 35.56 30.87 21.04
CA SER A 4 34.88 30.20 19.92
C SER A 4 33.38 30.46 20.01
N VAL A 5 32.85 31.25 19.10
CA VAL A 5 31.41 31.43 18.90
C VAL A 5 30.96 30.33 17.93
N PHE A 6 30.29 29.31 18.45
CA PHE A 6 29.56 28.33 17.65
C PHE A 6 28.25 28.97 17.18
N VAL A 7 28.18 29.30 15.89
CA VAL A 7 26.92 29.67 15.22
C VAL A 7 26.20 28.38 14.88
N VAL A 8 25.16 28.05 15.64
CA VAL A 8 24.23 26.98 15.31
C VAL A 8 23.31 27.51 14.21
N ALA A 9 23.56 27.09 12.98
CA ALA A 9 22.64 27.32 11.87
C ALA A 9 21.43 26.38 12.07
N LEU A 10 20.33 26.93 12.59
CA LEU A 10 19.03 26.28 12.54
C LEU A 10 18.58 26.23 11.08
N VAL A 11 18.76 25.07 10.44
CA VAL A 11 18.17 24.79 9.13
C VAL A 11 16.66 24.66 9.35
N PHE A 12 15.92 25.69 8.97
CA PHE A 12 14.47 25.58 8.80
C PHE A 12 14.21 24.61 7.65
N ILE A 13 13.85 23.36 7.98
CA ILE A 13 13.28 22.43 7.02
C ILE A 13 11.89 22.99 6.68
N GLY A 14 11.81 23.69 5.55
CA GLY A 14 10.54 24.16 5.02
C GLY A 14 9.65 22.94 4.74
N ASN A 15 8.52 22.84 5.43
CA ASN A 15 7.51 21.85 5.12
C ASN A 15 6.96 22.14 3.71
N CYS A 16 7.45 21.39 2.72
CA CYS A 16 6.97 21.49 1.35
C CYS A 16 5.69 20.65 1.23
N PHE A 17 4.55 21.26 1.55
CA PHE A 17 3.28 20.56 1.59
C PHE A 17 2.67 20.43 0.18
N ALA A 18 2.66 19.19 -0.33
CA ALA A 18 1.53 18.70 -1.09
C ALA A 18 0.23 18.94 -0.31
N TYR A 19 -0.93 19.02 -0.97
CA TYR A 19 -2.26 19.27 -0.38
C TYR A 19 -2.43 18.58 0.99
N PRO A 20 -2.12 19.27 2.11
CA PRO A 20 -1.87 18.62 3.38
C PRO A 20 -3.18 18.18 4.04
N GLU A 21 -4.31 18.67 3.53
CA GLU A 21 -5.65 18.37 4.04
C GLU A 21 -5.95 16.87 3.94
N PHE A 22 -5.58 16.22 2.83
CA PHE A 22 -5.80 14.79 2.64
C PHE A 22 -4.92 13.92 3.53
N GLN A 23 -3.63 14.28 3.65
CA GLN A 23 -2.69 13.59 4.51
C GLN A 23 -3.11 13.72 5.97
N ARG A 24 -3.45 14.94 6.40
CA ARG A 24 -3.89 15.20 7.78
C ARG A 24 -5.16 14.43 8.11
N PHE A 25 -6.18 14.49 7.25
CA PHE A 25 -7.40 13.72 7.45
C PHE A 25 -7.12 12.23 7.58
N SER A 26 -6.33 11.66 6.66
CA SER A 26 -6.03 10.22 6.68
C SER A 26 -5.25 9.83 7.95
N GLN A 27 -4.31 10.67 8.40
CA GLN A 27 -3.58 10.47 9.67
C GLN A 27 -4.52 10.53 10.89
N GLU A 28 -5.40 11.53 10.95
CA GLU A 28 -6.36 11.72 12.04
C GLU A 28 -7.39 10.58 12.08
N ASN A 29 -7.88 10.15 10.91
CA ASN A 29 -8.88 9.09 10.79
C ASN A 29 -8.32 7.70 11.13
N SER A 30 -7.09 7.41 10.70
CA SER A 30 -6.45 6.11 10.91
C SER A 30 -5.65 5.99 12.21
N GLY A 31 -5.20 7.12 12.77
CA GLY A 31 -4.22 7.16 13.86
C GLY A 31 -2.80 6.73 13.44
N ARG A 32 -2.52 6.58 12.14
CA ARG A 32 -1.21 6.14 11.62
C ARG A 32 -0.38 7.32 11.12
N PRO A 33 0.96 7.26 11.22
CA PRO A 33 1.82 8.21 10.55
C PRO A 33 1.82 7.94 9.04
N ILE A 34 1.48 8.96 8.26
CA ILE A 34 1.42 8.89 6.79
C ILE A 34 2.36 9.95 6.22
N ASN A 35 3.09 9.64 5.16
CA ASN A 35 3.95 10.61 4.47
C ASN A 35 3.36 11.01 3.10
N CYS A 36 4.04 11.89 2.37
CA CYS A 36 3.54 12.32 1.06
C CYS A 36 3.60 11.20 0.01
N ALA A 37 4.30 10.08 0.29
CA ALA A 37 4.40 8.95 -0.63
C ALA A 37 3.07 8.25 -0.88
N MET A 38 2.02 8.58 -0.12
CA MET A 38 0.66 8.12 -0.41
C MET A 38 0.21 8.57 -1.82
N CYS A 39 0.48 9.83 -2.22
CA CYS A 39 0.08 10.36 -3.53
C CYS A 39 1.26 10.77 -4.43
N HIS A 40 2.46 10.89 -3.87
CA HIS A 40 3.66 11.34 -4.58
C HIS A 40 4.68 10.23 -4.77
N VAL A 41 5.50 10.37 -5.81
CA VAL A 41 6.65 9.49 -6.02
C VAL A 41 7.68 9.64 -4.89
N ASN A 42 7.83 10.87 -4.39
CA ASN A 42 8.77 11.19 -3.33
C ASN A 42 8.03 11.40 -1.99
N GLY A 43 8.54 10.79 -0.92
CA GLY A 43 7.95 10.84 0.42
C GLY A 43 7.99 12.23 1.07
N ASP A 44 8.89 13.10 0.64
CA ASP A 44 9.03 14.48 1.12
C ASP A 44 8.12 15.46 0.36
N GLY A 45 7.36 14.97 -0.63
CA GLY A 45 6.46 15.78 -1.45
C GLY A 45 7.05 16.16 -2.81
N PRO A 46 6.37 17.05 -3.57
CA PRO A 46 6.68 17.31 -4.98
C PRO A 46 7.82 18.32 -5.20
N GLU A 47 8.24 19.07 -4.18
CA GLU A 47 9.28 20.09 -4.29
C GLU A 47 10.65 19.56 -3.85
N GLY A 48 11.72 20.03 -4.50
CA GLY A 48 13.10 19.60 -4.23
C GLY A 48 13.81 19.06 -5.47
N ALA A 49 15.01 18.50 -5.28
CA ALA A 49 15.90 18.04 -6.36
C ALA A 49 16.13 16.51 -6.35
N SER A 50 15.45 15.78 -5.48
CA SER A 50 15.49 14.32 -5.43
C SER A 50 14.53 13.71 -6.45
N ARG A 51 14.71 12.42 -6.77
CA ARG A 51 13.86 11.69 -7.73
C ARG A 51 12.37 11.90 -7.44
N GLY A 52 11.61 12.24 -8.48
CA GLY A 52 10.16 12.45 -8.39
C GLY A 52 9.76 13.85 -7.88
N GLN A 53 10.72 14.75 -7.68
CA GLN A 53 10.49 16.15 -7.34
C GLN A 53 10.73 17.06 -8.54
N ILE A 54 10.09 18.24 -8.55
CA ILE A 54 10.09 19.18 -9.68
C ILE A 54 11.51 19.56 -10.13
N GLY A 55 12.45 19.75 -9.20
CA GLY A 55 13.82 20.14 -9.50
C GLY A 55 14.69 19.02 -10.08
N SER A 56 14.24 17.76 -10.04
CA SER A 56 14.96 16.63 -10.64
C SER A 56 14.42 16.23 -12.02
N LEU A 57 13.37 16.90 -12.51
CA LEU A 57 12.68 16.48 -13.73
C LEU A 57 13.47 16.84 -14.98
N THR A 58 13.57 15.89 -15.91
CA THR A 58 14.06 16.13 -17.26
C THR A 58 13.10 17.03 -18.06
N PRO A 59 13.55 17.65 -19.16
CA PRO A 59 12.66 18.44 -20.02
C PRO A 59 11.43 17.65 -20.53
N VAL A 60 11.59 16.35 -20.78
CA VAL A 60 10.49 15.46 -21.20
C VAL A 60 9.49 15.28 -20.07
N GLU A 61 9.96 15.04 -18.85
CA GLU A 61 9.10 14.92 -17.67
C GLU A 61 8.42 16.24 -17.32
N LEU A 62 9.10 17.38 -17.49
CA LEU A 62 8.50 18.69 -17.27
C LEU A 62 7.35 18.95 -18.26
N ASN A 63 7.51 18.56 -19.53
CA ASN A 63 6.43 18.62 -20.51
C ASN A 63 5.25 17.72 -20.13
N ARG A 64 5.51 16.49 -19.64
CA ARG A 64 4.46 15.60 -19.11
C ARG A 64 3.77 16.18 -17.89
N LEU A 65 4.51 16.80 -16.98
CA LEU A 65 3.96 17.50 -15.82
C LEU A 65 3.06 18.66 -16.25
N ASN A 66 3.48 19.44 -17.24
CA ASN A 66 2.68 20.54 -17.77
C ASN A 66 1.40 20.03 -18.45
N ALA A 67 1.47 18.92 -19.19
CA ALA A 67 0.28 18.26 -19.71
C ALA A 67 -0.64 17.78 -18.56
N ALA A 68 -0.09 17.17 -17.51
CA ALA A 68 -0.85 16.66 -16.37
C ALA A 68 -1.55 17.79 -15.60
N ARG A 69 -0.90 18.95 -15.50
CA ARG A 69 -1.47 20.15 -14.87
C ARG A 69 -2.73 20.65 -15.60
N GLY A 70 -2.89 20.35 -16.89
CA GLY A 70 -4.05 20.67 -17.71
C GLY A 70 -5.17 19.62 -17.70
N ALA A 71 -5.01 18.48 -17.02
CA ALA A 71 -6.01 17.42 -16.93
C ALA A 71 -7.12 17.76 -15.92
N PHE A 72 -7.96 18.75 -16.24
CA PHE A 72 -9.03 19.21 -15.35
C PHE A 72 -10.20 18.22 -15.25
N ALA A 73 -10.57 17.60 -16.37
CA ALA A 73 -11.68 16.66 -16.47
C ALA A 73 -11.24 15.20 -16.24
N PRO A 74 -12.14 14.33 -15.74
CA PRO A 74 -11.87 12.90 -15.61
C PRO A 74 -11.69 12.22 -16.98
N GLY A 75 -11.04 11.07 -16.99
CA GLY A 75 -10.81 10.24 -18.18
C GLY A 75 -9.66 10.69 -19.07
N MET A 76 -9.00 11.81 -18.77
CA MET A 76 -7.84 12.28 -19.51
C MET A 76 -6.62 11.39 -19.23
N PRO A 77 -5.97 10.80 -20.26
CA PRO A 77 -4.82 9.93 -20.07
C PRO A 77 -3.56 10.78 -19.85
N VAL A 78 -3.35 11.25 -18.62
CA VAL A 78 -2.16 12.03 -18.30
C VAL A 78 -1.49 11.53 -17.03
N GLU A 79 -0.20 11.21 -17.16
CA GLU A 79 0.64 10.64 -16.12
C GLU A 79 1.66 11.68 -15.66
N SER A 80 1.47 12.19 -14.46
CA SER A 80 2.35 13.14 -13.82
C SER A 80 3.60 12.44 -13.26
N PRO A 81 4.82 12.93 -13.53
CA PRO A 81 6.04 12.31 -13.01
C PRO A 81 6.27 12.54 -11.51
N ILE A 82 5.53 13.47 -10.90
CA ILE A 82 5.61 13.77 -9.46
C ILE A 82 4.56 13.03 -8.62
N LEU A 83 3.53 12.48 -9.29
CA LEU A 83 2.51 11.66 -8.64
C LEU A 83 2.88 10.19 -8.81
N ASN A 84 2.63 9.41 -7.78
CA ASN A 84 2.73 7.96 -7.90
C ASN A 84 1.49 7.41 -8.65
N ALA A 85 1.40 6.08 -8.78
CA ALA A 85 0.27 5.46 -9.47
C ALA A 85 -1.09 5.79 -8.82
N PHE A 86 -1.17 5.85 -7.48
CA PHE A 86 -2.39 6.24 -6.78
C PHE A 86 -2.80 7.69 -7.07
N GLY A 87 -1.87 8.65 -6.95
CA GLY A 87 -2.10 10.05 -7.26
C GLY A 87 -2.53 10.28 -8.72
N ASN A 88 -1.88 9.60 -9.67
CA ASN A 88 -2.30 9.66 -11.09
C ASN A 88 -3.68 9.03 -11.29
N ASN A 89 -3.99 7.93 -10.59
CA ASN A 89 -5.29 7.28 -10.70
C ASN A 89 -6.43 8.15 -10.15
N ILE A 90 -6.19 8.89 -9.05
CA ILE A 90 -7.15 9.87 -8.52
C ILE A 90 -7.49 10.89 -9.60
N ILE A 91 -6.49 11.56 -10.16
CA ILE A 91 -6.71 12.61 -11.17
C ILE A 91 -7.39 12.04 -12.42
N ARG A 92 -7.01 10.84 -12.85
CA ARG A 92 -7.67 10.15 -13.98
C ARG A 92 -9.14 9.84 -13.71
N LYS A 93 -9.49 9.38 -12.50
CA LYS A 93 -10.86 8.97 -12.17
C LYS A 93 -11.79 10.15 -11.92
N ILE A 94 -11.39 11.11 -11.08
CA ILE A 94 -12.28 12.19 -10.63
C ILE A 94 -11.98 13.54 -11.29
N GLY A 95 -10.82 13.68 -11.93
CA GLY A 95 -10.36 14.95 -12.50
C GLY A 95 -9.75 15.88 -11.44
N LYS A 96 -8.84 16.75 -11.90
CA LYS A 96 -8.17 17.71 -11.01
C LYS A 96 -9.14 18.72 -10.39
N THR A 97 -10.18 19.16 -11.12
CA THR A 97 -11.14 20.13 -10.58
C THR A 97 -11.85 19.57 -9.35
N LYS A 98 -12.39 18.35 -9.46
CA LYS A 98 -13.09 17.70 -8.35
C LYS A 98 -12.13 17.41 -7.18
N PHE A 99 -10.91 16.95 -7.48
CA PHE A 99 -9.90 16.73 -6.45
C PHE A 99 -9.59 18.01 -5.66
N LEU A 100 -9.51 19.17 -6.32
CA LEU A 100 -9.29 20.44 -5.64
C LEU A 100 -10.47 20.90 -4.80
N GLU A 101 -11.71 20.65 -5.25
CA GLU A 101 -12.93 20.92 -4.45
C GLU A 101 -12.95 20.07 -3.17
N LEU A 102 -12.54 18.81 -3.27
CA LEU A 102 -12.49 17.86 -2.14
C LEU A 102 -11.46 18.24 -1.07
N ARG A 103 -10.57 19.22 -1.31
CA ARG A 103 -9.66 19.71 -0.26
C ARG A 103 -10.39 20.26 0.96
N ALA A 104 -11.58 20.82 0.75
CA ALA A 104 -12.44 21.30 1.84
C ALA A 104 -13.13 20.15 2.59
N HIS A 105 -13.22 18.98 1.96
CA HIS A 105 -13.93 17.79 2.44
C HIS A 105 -13.11 16.52 2.13
N PRO A 106 -11.91 16.37 2.72
CA PRO A 106 -11.02 15.24 2.42
C PRO A 106 -11.66 13.87 2.71
N GLU A 107 -12.61 13.82 3.64
CA GLU A 107 -13.41 12.64 3.96
C GLU A 107 -14.20 12.08 2.75
N GLN A 108 -14.57 12.94 1.81
CA GLN A 108 -15.34 12.56 0.62
C GLN A 108 -14.46 12.00 -0.51
N LEU A 109 -13.12 12.04 -0.37
CA LEU A 109 -12.21 11.54 -1.41
C LEU A 109 -12.40 10.04 -1.66
N ALA A 110 -12.56 9.24 -0.61
CA ALA A 110 -12.74 7.79 -0.73
C ALA A 110 -13.98 7.44 -1.56
N GLU A 111 -15.10 8.10 -1.27
CA GLU A 111 -16.35 7.91 -2.01
C GLU A 111 -16.24 8.39 -3.45
N ALA A 112 -15.63 9.55 -3.68
CA ALA A 112 -15.43 10.09 -5.03
C ALA A 112 -14.51 9.20 -5.88
N TYR A 113 -13.44 8.65 -5.29
CA TYR A 113 -12.50 7.75 -5.97
C TYR A 113 -13.11 6.36 -6.26
N GLY A 114 -13.95 5.88 -5.34
CA GLY A 114 -14.66 4.61 -5.41
C GLY A 114 -13.81 3.39 -5.00
N PHE A 115 -14.50 2.31 -4.62
CA PHE A 115 -13.91 1.12 -3.99
C PHE A 115 -13.57 -0.01 -4.98
N GLN A 116 -13.35 0.31 -6.26
CA GLN A 116 -13.12 -0.68 -7.32
C GLN A 116 -11.65 -0.82 -7.71
N SER A 117 -10.78 0.10 -7.27
CA SER A 117 -9.36 0.08 -7.59
C SER A 117 -8.59 -0.52 -6.42
N ASP A 118 -7.67 -1.39 -6.74
CA ASP A 118 -6.75 -2.12 -5.86
C ASP A 118 -5.45 -2.23 -6.66
N LEU A 119 -4.56 -1.26 -6.45
CA LEU A 119 -3.40 -1.02 -7.32
C LEU A 119 -2.23 -1.97 -7.06
N ASP A 120 -2.13 -2.53 -5.86
CA ASP A 120 -1.10 -3.50 -5.48
C ASP A 120 -1.62 -4.94 -5.37
N GLU A 121 -2.92 -5.14 -5.67
CA GLU A 121 -3.60 -6.43 -5.76
C GLU A 121 -3.59 -7.21 -4.43
N ASP A 122 -3.59 -6.50 -3.30
CA ASP A 122 -3.61 -7.09 -1.96
C ASP A 122 -5.03 -7.44 -1.45
N GLY A 123 -6.04 -7.08 -2.25
CA GLY A 123 -7.45 -7.35 -1.98
C GLY A 123 -8.15 -6.28 -1.14
N ILE A 124 -7.48 -5.17 -0.83
CA ILE A 124 -8.02 -4.02 -0.13
C ILE A 124 -8.15 -2.86 -1.12
N PRO A 125 -9.35 -2.27 -1.30
CA PRO A 125 -9.51 -1.16 -2.22
C PRO A 125 -8.68 0.07 -1.80
N ASP A 126 -8.04 0.77 -2.75
CA ASP A 126 -7.20 1.94 -2.45
C ASP A 126 -7.96 3.05 -1.69
N ALA A 127 -9.26 3.20 -1.97
CA ALA A 127 -10.13 4.14 -1.24
C ALA A 127 -10.22 3.79 0.25
N LEU A 128 -10.26 2.50 0.57
CA LEU A 128 -10.30 2.02 1.94
C LEU A 128 -8.93 2.16 2.61
N GLU A 129 -7.85 1.97 1.85
CA GLU A 129 -6.50 2.23 2.33
C GLU A 129 -6.23 3.69 2.64
N TYR A 130 -6.76 4.61 1.83
CA TYR A 130 -6.77 6.03 2.15
C TYR A 130 -7.46 6.33 3.49
N LEU A 131 -8.57 5.65 3.80
CA LEU A 131 -9.25 5.79 5.09
C LEU A 131 -8.46 5.13 6.23
N ASP A 132 -7.87 3.96 5.98
CA ASP A 132 -7.09 3.19 6.95
C ASP A 132 -5.67 3.73 7.17
N GLY A 133 -5.24 4.73 6.39
CA GLY A 133 -3.89 5.28 6.43
C GLY A 133 -2.82 4.29 5.99
N THR A 134 -3.16 3.37 5.09
CA THR A 134 -2.24 2.39 4.50
C THR A 134 -1.75 2.86 3.13
N ASN A 135 -0.88 2.08 2.49
CA ASN A 135 -0.18 2.53 1.29
C ASN A 135 -0.73 1.77 0.08
N PRO A 136 -1.45 2.43 -0.84
CA PRO A 136 -2.08 1.78 -1.99
C PRO A 136 -1.17 1.13 -3.01
N LEU A 137 0.14 1.21 -2.81
CA LEU A 137 1.17 0.69 -3.70
C LEU A 137 2.08 -0.32 -3.01
N ASN A 138 1.68 -0.81 -1.82
CA ASN A 138 2.45 -1.76 -1.05
C ASN A 138 1.53 -2.78 -0.37
N SER A 139 1.46 -3.97 -0.99
CA SER A 139 0.60 -5.08 -0.59
C SER A 139 0.86 -5.66 0.81
N SER A 140 1.94 -5.22 1.47
CA SER A 140 2.26 -5.60 2.85
C SER A 140 1.91 -4.51 3.87
N HIS A 141 1.35 -3.38 3.45
CA HIS A 141 1.09 -2.21 4.30
C HIS A 141 -0.40 -2.04 4.65
N GLY A 142 -1.29 -2.81 4.03
CA GLY A 142 -2.71 -2.84 4.30
C GLY A 142 -3.10 -3.14 5.76
N ASN A 143 -4.39 -3.07 6.06
CA ASN A 143 -4.89 -3.40 7.40
C ASN A 143 -4.60 -4.89 7.70
N PRO A 144 -3.89 -5.22 8.80
CA PRO A 144 -3.45 -6.59 9.07
C PRO A 144 -4.59 -7.61 9.09
N TRP A 145 -5.76 -7.23 9.61
CA TRP A 145 -6.90 -8.13 9.67
C TRP A 145 -7.54 -8.31 8.29
N LYS A 146 -7.67 -7.25 7.49
CA LYS A 146 -8.20 -7.34 6.12
C LYS A 146 -7.27 -8.18 5.24
N LEU A 147 -5.96 -7.95 5.32
CA LEU A 147 -4.94 -8.76 4.65
C LEU A 147 -5.03 -10.22 5.06
N PHE A 148 -5.12 -10.50 6.36
CA PHE A 148 -5.23 -11.87 6.86
C PHE A 148 -6.49 -12.57 6.31
N VAL A 149 -7.65 -11.93 6.40
CA VAL A 149 -8.91 -12.46 5.88
C VAL A 149 -8.86 -12.68 4.37
N HIS A 150 -8.29 -11.72 3.62
CA HIS A 150 -8.12 -11.84 2.18
C HIS A 150 -7.26 -13.05 1.82
N ASN A 151 -6.05 -13.13 2.39
CA ASN A 151 -5.13 -14.25 2.19
C ASN A 151 -5.77 -15.59 2.58
N LEU A 152 -6.49 -15.65 3.70
CA LEU A 152 -7.19 -16.86 4.13
C LEU A 152 -8.21 -17.34 3.09
N ASN A 153 -8.98 -16.41 2.51
CA ASN A 153 -9.96 -16.74 1.47
C ASN A 153 -9.31 -17.08 0.12
N GLN A 154 -8.24 -16.39 -0.26
CA GLN A 154 -7.48 -16.65 -1.48
C GLN A 154 -6.85 -18.05 -1.45
N TYR A 155 -6.25 -18.42 -0.33
CA TYR A 155 -5.54 -19.69 -0.18
C TYR A 155 -6.36 -20.82 0.45
N LYS A 156 -7.69 -20.66 0.63
CA LYS A 156 -8.55 -21.63 1.32
C LYS A 156 -8.46 -23.06 0.77
N LEU A 157 -8.34 -23.20 -0.55
CA LEU A 157 -8.22 -24.51 -1.18
C LEU A 157 -6.88 -25.15 -0.84
N HIS A 158 -5.79 -24.39 -0.90
CA HIS A 158 -4.46 -24.88 -0.53
C HIS A 158 -4.40 -25.28 0.94
N ILE A 159 -4.96 -24.45 1.82
CA ILE A 159 -5.06 -24.76 3.25
C ILE A 159 -5.84 -26.05 3.47
N PHE A 160 -6.98 -26.20 2.81
CA PHE A 160 -7.78 -27.43 2.88
C PHE A 160 -7.00 -28.66 2.40
N LEU A 161 -6.30 -28.56 1.26
CA LEU A 161 -5.50 -29.65 0.72
C LEU A 161 -4.32 -30.01 1.63
N ILE A 162 -3.67 -29.03 2.26
CA ILE A 162 -2.61 -29.26 3.25
C ILE A 162 -3.18 -30.03 4.44
N ILE A 163 -4.32 -29.59 4.99
CA ILE A 163 -4.98 -30.29 6.11
C ILE A 163 -5.31 -31.73 5.72
N LEU A 164 -5.87 -31.94 4.52
CA LEU A 164 -6.22 -33.28 4.02
C LEU A 164 -4.98 -34.16 3.84
N ALA A 165 -3.90 -33.62 3.26
CA ALA A 165 -2.65 -34.33 3.05
C ALA A 165 -1.99 -34.70 4.38
N THR A 166 -1.95 -33.77 5.34
CA THR A 166 -1.43 -33.99 6.69
C THR A 166 -2.26 -35.08 7.40
N ALA A 167 -3.59 -34.99 7.40
CA ALA A 167 -4.45 -35.99 8.01
C ALA A 167 -4.29 -37.38 7.37
N SER A 168 -4.22 -37.44 6.03
CA SER A 168 -4.01 -38.70 5.30
C SER A 168 -2.65 -39.31 5.61
N GLY A 169 -1.60 -38.48 5.72
CA GLY A 169 -0.26 -38.92 6.09
C GLY A 169 -0.22 -39.50 7.51
N PHE A 170 -0.83 -38.82 8.48
CA PHE A 170 -0.96 -39.34 9.86
C PHE A 170 -1.75 -40.65 9.90
N TYR A 171 -2.86 -40.73 9.17
CA TYR A 171 -3.65 -41.95 9.06
C TYR A 171 -2.84 -43.11 8.46
N GLY A 172 -2.13 -42.87 7.35
CA GLY A 172 -1.28 -43.87 6.72
C GLY A 172 -0.16 -44.37 7.63
N LEU A 173 0.51 -43.45 8.33
CA LEU A 173 1.58 -43.78 9.27
C LEU A 173 1.05 -44.61 10.45
N SER A 174 -0.10 -44.24 11.02
CA SER A 174 -0.73 -44.97 12.13
C SER A 174 -1.06 -46.41 11.73
N ASN A 175 -1.67 -46.61 10.57
CA ASN A 175 -1.97 -47.96 10.06
C ASN A 175 -0.72 -48.78 9.76
N LEU A 176 0.33 -48.16 9.24
CA LEU A 176 1.61 -48.83 8.99
C LEU A 176 2.25 -49.33 10.30
N LEU A 177 2.28 -48.48 11.33
CA LEU A 177 2.81 -48.85 12.65
C LEU A 177 2.00 -49.97 13.30
N GLN A 178 0.67 -49.93 13.19
CA GLN A 178 -0.19 -51.03 13.64
C GLN A 178 0.12 -52.34 12.89
N GLY A 179 0.32 -52.26 11.57
CA GLY A 179 0.72 -53.41 10.77
C GLY A 179 2.05 -54.02 11.24
N PHE A 180 3.06 -53.19 11.53
CA PHE A 180 4.33 -53.66 12.08
C PHE A 180 4.18 -54.30 13.47
N ALA A 181 3.37 -53.72 14.36
CA ALA A 181 3.11 -54.27 15.69
C ALA A 181 2.48 -55.67 15.61
N ILE A 182 1.42 -55.82 14.81
CA ILE A 182 0.74 -57.12 14.61
C ILE A 182 1.72 -58.16 14.04
N GLN A 183 2.54 -57.76 13.06
CA GLN A 183 3.52 -58.68 12.47
C GLN A 183 4.57 -59.14 13.49
N ALA A 184 5.06 -58.24 14.35
CA ALA A 184 6.02 -58.54 15.39
C ALA A 184 5.45 -59.53 16.42
N GLU A 185 4.25 -59.27 16.94
CA GLU A 185 3.56 -60.18 17.87
C GLU A 185 3.34 -61.57 17.24
N SER A 186 2.96 -61.61 15.96
CA SER A 186 2.74 -62.88 15.25
C SER A 186 4.01 -63.70 15.03
N HIS A 187 5.18 -63.05 15.02
CA HIS A 187 6.49 -63.70 14.87
C HIS A 187 6.97 -64.25 16.22
N GLU A 188 6.75 -63.51 17.32
CA GLU A 188 7.00 -64.01 18.67
C GLU A 188 6.13 -65.23 19.02
N ALA A 189 4.85 -65.22 18.63
CA ALA A 189 3.94 -66.35 18.90
C ALA A 189 4.23 -67.63 18.11
N ARG A 190 5.07 -67.57 17.06
CA ARG A 190 5.44 -68.73 16.21
C ARG A 190 6.80 -69.35 16.54
N ASN A 191 7.60 -68.68 17.37
CA ASN A 191 8.89 -69.18 17.86
C ASN A 191 8.75 -69.71 19.29
#